data_AF-A0A9P5XV28-F1
#
_entry.id   AF-A0A9P5XV28-F1
#
_cell.length_a   1.000
_cell.length_b   1.000
_cell.length_c   1.000
_cell.angle_alpha   90.00
_cell.angle_beta   90.00
_cell.angle_gamma   90.00
#
_symmetry.space_group_name_H-M   'P 1'
#
loop_
_entity.id
_entity.type
_entity.pdbx_description
1 polymer ?
#
loop_
_entity_poly.entity_id
_entity_poly.type
_entity_poly.pdbx_seq_one_letter_code
_entity_poly.pdbx_strand_id
1 'polypeptide(L)'
;MPIICPEAPPPLSFHPDEPKSERHVDSSPQSPPLNLEINVEPGTTQTCRYPTVRLNVDVVTDLIAARLATSFLGHILFLKSQVPFPVMQLLRIPSGKSGARATKLRTDLLQSFDTLSSHLNTTYTALSTALARCSQKLSQAQNEQSTFNPERVYLAILVGPSMGSARSKVIYAVDGLETKIWGTRDDINDPEDSEDEELPEDSDSEDENSEEDIDSEEEDLSDNNHSEELPLENDNSSDDLPILPQSRSPSPPPSMAHLEEQKALNAADRLLSRTLAAADADGQGMANEMAPTQVHILIRAPRRFDHPAWIPRQNISASLNGTLDEFLEESGLSIPDEQAKRKKPQRNKGVEGVWITCRDGLAKPTPKIEGPHDEENELIWWSWDGKIIGFSDW
;
A
#
# COMPACT_ATOMS: atom_id res chain seq x y z
N MET A 1 -31.24 -10.58 -64.41
CA MET A 1 -30.18 -10.12 -63.50
C MET A 1 -29.28 -11.32 -63.21
N PRO A 2 -27.99 -11.29 -63.59
CA PRO A 2 -27.10 -12.43 -63.38
C PRO A 2 -26.64 -12.49 -61.92
N ILE A 3 -26.74 -13.69 -61.35
CA ILE A 3 -26.32 -14.04 -60.00
C ILE A 3 -24.83 -14.35 -60.06
N ILE A 4 -24.02 -13.57 -59.36
CA ILE A 4 -22.56 -13.75 -59.21
C ILE A 4 -22.35 -14.63 -57.98
N CYS A 5 -21.81 -15.83 -58.18
CA CYS A 5 -21.34 -16.70 -57.10
C CYS A 5 -19.93 -16.28 -56.66
N PRO A 6 -19.62 -16.29 -55.34
CA PRO A 6 -18.29 -15.98 -54.85
C PRO A 6 -17.31 -17.14 -55.05
N GLU A 7 -16.12 -16.77 -55.49
CA GLU A 7 -14.95 -17.58 -55.81
C GLU A 7 -14.29 -18.12 -54.53
N ALA A 8 -13.92 -19.40 -54.53
CA ALA A 8 -13.33 -20.09 -53.40
C ALA A 8 -11.85 -19.73 -53.22
N PRO A 9 -11.33 -19.66 -51.98
CA PRO A 9 -9.93 -19.36 -51.72
C PRO A 9 -8.98 -20.55 -52.03
N PRO A 10 -7.72 -20.28 -52.43
CA PRO A 10 -6.75 -21.31 -52.81
C PRO A 10 -6.19 -22.08 -51.60
N PRO A 11 -5.73 -23.34 -51.81
CA PRO A 11 -5.18 -24.16 -50.75
C PRO A 11 -3.76 -23.73 -50.34
N LEU A 12 -3.53 -23.63 -49.02
CA LEU A 12 -2.22 -23.43 -48.42
C LEU A 12 -1.37 -24.70 -48.56
N SER A 13 -0.23 -24.57 -49.23
CA SER A 13 0.80 -25.59 -49.35
C SER A 13 1.71 -25.54 -48.12
N PHE A 14 1.76 -26.64 -47.37
CA PHE A 14 2.73 -26.87 -46.30
C PHE A 14 4.05 -27.36 -46.91
N HIS A 15 5.14 -26.64 -46.66
CA HIS A 15 6.52 -27.07 -46.92
C HIS A 15 7.19 -27.40 -45.57
N PRO A 16 7.68 -28.63 -45.35
CA PRO A 16 8.57 -28.93 -44.23
C PRO A 16 10.02 -28.89 -44.72
N ASP A 17 10.76 -27.86 -44.34
CA ASP A 17 12.23 -27.87 -44.45
C ASP A 17 12.83 -27.81 -43.04
N GLU A 18 13.43 -28.94 -42.68
CA GLU A 18 14.18 -29.20 -41.46
C GLU A 18 15.67 -29.01 -41.78
N PRO A 19 16.39 -28.07 -41.14
CA PRO A 19 17.84 -28.10 -41.14
C PRO A 19 18.38 -28.61 -39.80
N LYS A 20 18.97 -29.81 -39.86
CA LYS A 20 19.92 -30.31 -38.85
C LYS A 20 21.12 -29.38 -38.78
N SER A 21 21.37 -28.79 -37.62
CA SER A 21 22.58 -28.05 -37.31
C SER A 21 23.14 -28.55 -35.98
N GLU A 22 24.04 -29.53 -36.06
CA GLU A 22 24.94 -29.91 -34.98
C GLU A 22 25.84 -28.71 -34.64
N ARG A 23 25.72 -28.18 -33.42
CA ARG A 23 26.74 -27.28 -32.85
C ARG A 23 27.12 -27.74 -31.45
N HIS A 24 28.34 -28.27 -31.41
CA HIS A 24 29.37 -28.09 -30.40
C HIS A 24 28.92 -27.48 -29.06
N VAL A 25 28.91 -28.33 -28.03
CA VAL A 25 28.79 -27.94 -26.63
C VAL A 25 30.13 -27.38 -26.19
N ASP A 26 30.15 -26.09 -25.85
CA ASP A 26 31.27 -25.43 -25.19
C ASP A 26 30.91 -25.23 -23.71
N SER A 27 31.72 -25.84 -22.85
CA SER A 27 31.46 -26.05 -21.43
C SER A 27 31.79 -24.78 -20.63
N SER A 28 30.85 -23.84 -20.56
CA SER A 28 30.92 -22.75 -19.58
C SER A 28 30.31 -23.18 -18.23
N PRO A 29 30.91 -22.80 -17.09
CA PRO A 29 30.40 -23.16 -15.78
C PRO A 29 29.07 -22.46 -15.51
N GLN A 30 27.97 -23.21 -15.64
CA GLN A 30 26.66 -22.81 -15.15
C GLN A 30 26.76 -22.65 -13.62
N SER A 31 26.69 -21.41 -13.16
CA SER A 31 26.29 -21.11 -11.78
C SER A 31 24.96 -21.82 -11.51
N PRO A 32 24.83 -22.58 -10.40
CA PRO A 32 23.63 -23.33 -10.12
C PRO A 32 22.43 -22.37 -10.05
N PRO A 33 21.28 -22.70 -10.67
CA PRO A 33 20.07 -21.94 -10.44
C PRO A 33 19.79 -21.97 -8.93
N LEU A 34 19.64 -20.79 -8.33
CA LEU A 34 19.09 -20.65 -6.99
C LEU A 34 17.64 -21.13 -7.02
N ASN A 35 17.47 -22.45 -6.97
CA ASN A 35 16.22 -23.09 -6.58
C ASN A 35 15.98 -22.68 -5.13
N LEU A 36 15.13 -21.68 -4.93
CA LEU A 36 14.37 -21.55 -3.69
C LEU A 36 13.48 -22.79 -3.61
N GLU A 37 14.04 -23.89 -3.11
CA GLU A 37 13.27 -25.05 -2.68
C GLU A 37 12.31 -24.55 -1.61
N ILE A 38 11.04 -24.41 -1.99
CA ILE A 38 9.93 -24.23 -1.08
C ILE A 38 9.81 -25.57 -0.36
N ASN A 39 10.58 -25.72 0.73
CA ASN A 39 10.59 -26.91 1.56
C ASN A 39 9.28 -26.93 2.36
N VAL A 40 8.29 -27.68 1.86
CA VAL A 40 6.99 -27.85 2.53
C VAL A 40 7.12 -29.04 3.48
N GLU A 41 7.39 -28.78 4.76
CA GLU A 41 7.32 -29.83 5.79
C GLU A 41 5.87 -30.29 6.01
N PRO A 42 5.59 -31.62 6.04
CA PRO A 42 4.27 -32.17 6.27
C PRO A 42 3.96 -32.23 7.78
N GLY A 43 3.66 -31.08 8.40
CA GLY A 43 3.24 -30.99 9.80
C GLY A 43 2.09 -30.02 9.98
N THR A 44 0.84 -30.51 9.93
CA THR A 44 -0.41 -29.80 10.31
C THR A 44 -0.39 -28.29 10.06
N THR A 45 -0.06 -27.86 8.84
CA THR A 45 -0.18 -26.46 8.46
C THR A 45 -1.66 -26.19 8.23
N GLN A 46 -2.31 -25.58 9.21
CA GLN A 46 -3.62 -24.96 9.02
C GLN A 46 -3.43 -23.95 7.88
N THR A 47 -3.85 -24.32 6.67
CA THR A 47 -3.65 -23.49 5.49
C THR A 47 -4.58 -22.29 5.62
N CYS A 48 -4.00 -21.12 5.88
CA CYS A 48 -4.72 -19.84 5.77
C CYS A 48 -5.41 -19.81 4.41
N ARG A 49 -6.70 -19.46 4.38
CA ARG A 49 -7.47 -19.41 3.12
C ARG A 49 -6.96 -18.33 2.18
N TYR A 50 -6.35 -17.29 2.73
CA TYR A 50 -5.85 -16.16 1.97
C TYR A 50 -4.40 -16.37 1.56
N PRO A 51 -4.00 -15.86 0.38
CA PRO A 51 -2.60 -15.87 -0.02
C PRO A 51 -1.74 -15.13 1.01
N THR A 52 -0.63 -15.76 1.39
CA THR A 52 0.32 -15.21 2.37
C THR A 52 1.67 -14.98 1.69
N VAL A 53 2.14 -13.73 1.76
CA VAL A 53 3.46 -13.31 1.35
C VAL A 53 4.36 -13.30 2.58
N ARG A 54 5.34 -14.21 2.60
CA ARG A 54 6.33 -14.32 3.68
C ARG A 54 7.62 -13.62 3.26
N LEU A 55 7.89 -12.47 3.85
CA LEU A 55 9.08 -11.68 3.57
C LEU A 55 10.27 -12.24 4.35
N ASN A 56 11.48 -12.11 3.80
CA ASN A 56 12.71 -12.46 4.51
C ASN A 56 13.26 -11.26 5.30
N VAL A 57 12.44 -10.72 6.19
CA VAL A 57 12.76 -9.61 7.11
C VAL A 57 12.22 -9.94 8.49
N ASP A 58 12.84 -9.39 9.53
CA ASP A 58 12.38 -9.57 10.92
C ASP A 58 11.16 -8.69 11.23
N VAL A 59 11.16 -7.48 10.65
CA VAL A 59 10.08 -6.49 10.81
C VAL A 59 9.75 -5.90 9.44
N VAL A 60 8.48 -5.65 9.19
CA VAL A 60 8.02 -4.92 8.00
C VAL A 60 8.13 -3.43 8.29
N THR A 61 9.10 -2.76 7.67
CA THR A 61 9.23 -1.30 7.78
C THR A 61 8.04 -0.59 7.14
N ASP A 62 7.81 0.66 7.53
CA ASP A 62 6.79 1.53 6.95
C ASP A 62 6.94 1.67 5.42
N LEU A 63 8.17 1.78 4.93
CA LEU A 63 8.46 1.83 3.48
C LEU A 63 8.07 0.53 2.75
N ILE A 64 8.39 -0.65 3.31
CA ILE A 64 8.00 -1.94 2.72
C ILE A 64 6.48 -2.05 2.69
N ALA A 65 5.82 -1.72 3.81
CA ALA A 65 4.37 -1.79 3.93
C ALA A 65 3.67 -0.88 2.91
N ALA A 66 4.12 0.38 2.77
CA ALA A 66 3.61 1.34 1.80
C ALA A 66 3.83 0.86 0.36
N ARG A 67 5.03 0.38 0.03
CA ARG A 67 5.38 -0.08 -1.32
C ARG A 67 4.52 -1.26 -1.75
N LEU A 68 4.36 -2.25 -0.86
CA LEU A 68 3.55 -3.44 -1.13
C LEU A 68 2.06 -3.10 -1.19
N ALA A 69 1.56 -2.17 -0.36
CA ALA A 69 0.18 -1.69 -0.44
C ALA A 69 -0.13 -1.03 -1.81
N THR A 70 0.77 -0.16 -2.30
CA THR A 70 0.64 0.47 -3.62
C THR A 70 0.64 -0.57 -4.74
N SER A 71 1.57 -1.53 -4.69
CA SER A 71 1.65 -2.60 -5.69
C SER A 71 0.41 -3.49 -5.67
N PHE A 72 -0.04 -3.87 -4.47
CA PHE A 72 -1.26 -4.64 -4.29
C PHE A 72 -2.48 -3.92 -4.87
N LEU A 73 -2.63 -2.62 -4.62
CA LEU A 73 -3.68 -1.82 -5.23
C LEU A 73 -3.61 -1.86 -6.76
N GLY A 74 -2.43 -1.71 -7.35
CA GLY A 74 -2.23 -1.82 -8.80
C GLY A 74 -2.68 -3.19 -9.35
N HIS A 75 -2.40 -4.27 -8.62
CA HIS A 75 -2.88 -5.61 -8.94
C HIS A 75 -4.40 -5.72 -8.83
N ILE A 76 -5.02 -5.21 -7.76
CA ILE A 76 -6.48 -5.25 -7.58
C ILE A 76 -7.20 -4.46 -8.67
N LEU A 77 -6.70 -3.29 -9.06
CA LEU A 77 -7.29 -2.53 -10.16
C LEU A 77 -7.33 -3.34 -11.46
N PHE A 78 -6.27 -4.11 -11.76
CA PHE A 78 -6.23 -4.97 -12.93
C PHE A 78 -7.10 -6.23 -12.76
N LEU A 79 -6.95 -6.97 -11.66
CA LEU A 79 -7.68 -8.23 -11.41
C LEU A 79 -9.19 -8.02 -11.30
N LYS A 80 -9.64 -6.84 -10.86
CA LYS A 80 -11.06 -6.45 -10.80
C LYS A 80 -11.55 -5.75 -12.07
N SER A 81 -10.79 -5.81 -13.17
CA SER A 81 -11.15 -5.18 -14.45
C SER A 81 -11.47 -3.68 -14.34
N GLN A 82 -10.86 -2.99 -13.36
CA GLN A 82 -11.00 -1.55 -13.20
C GLN A 82 -10.04 -0.80 -14.14
N VAL A 83 -9.01 -1.46 -14.64
CA VAL A 83 -8.13 -0.95 -15.69
C VAL A 83 -7.82 -2.05 -16.71
N PRO A 84 -7.64 -1.71 -18.00
CA PRO A 84 -7.41 -2.69 -19.07
C PRO A 84 -6.01 -3.32 -19.03
N PHE A 85 -5.04 -2.63 -18.42
CA PHE A 85 -3.65 -3.09 -18.29
C PHE A 85 -3.13 -2.80 -16.88
N PRO A 86 -2.12 -3.55 -16.40
CA PRO A 86 -1.42 -3.21 -15.17
C PRO A 86 -0.99 -1.74 -15.14
N VAL A 87 -1.15 -1.07 -14.00
CA VAL A 87 -0.89 0.38 -13.87
C VAL A 87 0.52 0.77 -14.35
N MET A 88 1.52 -0.07 -14.07
CA MET A 88 2.89 0.17 -14.53
C MET A 88 3.06 0.11 -16.06
N GLN A 89 2.23 -0.66 -16.76
CA GLN A 89 2.19 -0.68 -18.22
C GLN A 89 1.42 0.52 -18.77
N LEU A 90 0.35 0.94 -18.08
CA LEU A 90 -0.39 2.15 -18.42
C LEU A 90 0.47 3.42 -18.36
N LEU A 91 1.61 3.45 -17.68
CA LEU A 91 2.54 4.58 -17.74
C LEU A 91 3.34 4.63 -19.05
N ARG A 92 3.53 3.48 -19.72
CA ARG A 92 4.46 3.33 -20.84
C ARG A 92 3.79 3.33 -22.21
N ILE A 93 2.54 2.91 -22.31
CA ILE A 93 1.88 2.76 -23.60
C ILE A 93 1.51 4.16 -24.13
N PRO A 94 1.98 4.63 -25.29
CA PRO A 94 1.56 5.92 -25.82
C PRO A 94 0.03 5.94 -26.03
N SER A 95 -0.63 7.04 -25.67
CA SER A 95 -2.06 7.25 -25.98
C SER A 95 -2.20 7.33 -27.50
N GLY A 96 -2.47 6.19 -28.14
CA GLY A 96 -2.62 6.10 -29.58
C GLY A 96 -3.91 6.76 -30.07
N LYS A 97 -4.63 6.09 -30.98
CA LYS A 97 -5.93 6.57 -31.49
C LYS A 97 -7.07 6.54 -30.45
N SER A 98 -6.74 6.45 -29.16
CA SER A 98 -7.68 6.52 -28.04
C SER A 98 -8.45 7.83 -28.10
N GLY A 99 -9.75 7.79 -27.84
CA GLY A 99 -10.57 9.00 -27.77
C GLY A 99 -10.10 9.95 -26.65
N ALA A 100 -10.30 11.26 -26.82
CA ALA A 100 -9.89 12.27 -25.84
C ALA A 100 -10.41 11.98 -24.41
N ARG A 101 -11.61 11.37 -24.31
CA ARG A 101 -12.19 10.93 -23.04
C ARG A 101 -11.39 9.80 -22.36
N ALA A 102 -10.97 8.78 -23.11
CA ALA A 102 -10.19 7.67 -22.58
C ALA A 102 -8.81 8.16 -22.10
N THR A 103 -8.17 9.03 -22.87
CA THR A 103 -6.91 9.68 -22.48
C THR A 103 -7.06 10.48 -21.19
N LYS A 104 -8.16 11.24 -21.03
CA LYS A 104 -8.43 11.97 -19.79
C LYS A 104 -8.59 11.03 -18.60
N LEU A 105 -9.44 10.00 -18.70
CA LEU A 105 -9.66 9.04 -17.61
C LEU A 105 -8.38 8.32 -17.20
N ARG A 106 -7.53 7.97 -18.18
CA ARG A 106 -6.21 7.40 -17.92
C ARG A 106 -5.31 8.37 -17.16
N THR A 107 -5.21 9.63 -17.60
CA THR A 107 -4.39 10.64 -16.92
C THR A 107 -4.89 10.88 -15.49
N ASP A 108 -6.20 11.03 -15.31
CA ASP A 108 -6.82 11.23 -13.98
C ASP A 108 -6.53 10.03 -13.06
N LEU A 109 -6.64 8.79 -13.56
CA LEU A 109 -6.30 7.59 -12.80
C LEU A 109 -4.82 7.54 -12.41
N LEU A 110 -3.91 7.84 -13.35
CA LEU A 110 -2.47 7.81 -13.08
C LEU A 110 -2.06 8.88 -12.07
N GLN A 111 -2.66 10.07 -12.17
CA GLN A 111 -2.44 11.14 -11.19
C GLN A 111 -2.98 10.77 -9.81
N SER A 112 -4.20 10.24 -9.72
CA SER A 112 -4.76 9.77 -8.44
C SER A 112 -3.93 8.64 -7.83
N PHE A 113 -3.45 7.71 -8.65
CA PHE A 113 -2.62 6.59 -8.19
C PHE A 113 -1.26 7.07 -7.67
N ASP A 114 -0.62 8.02 -8.36
CA ASP A 114 0.65 8.63 -7.94
C ASP A 114 0.49 9.40 -6.62
N THR A 115 -0.54 10.25 -6.53
CA THR A 115 -0.89 10.97 -5.29
C THR A 115 -1.13 10.02 -4.12
N LEU A 116 -1.92 8.97 -4.33
CA LEU A 116 -2.15 7.96 -3.28
C LEU A 116 -0.85 7.24 -2.90
N SER A 117 -0.01 6.86 -3.87
CA SER A 117 1.28 6.22 -3.57
C SER A 117 2.17 7.11 -2.72
N SER A 118 2.20 8.42 -3.01
CA SER A 118 2.93 9.40 -2.20
C SER A 118 2.38 9.47 -0.78
N HIS A 119 1.05 9.58 -0.65
CA HIS A 119 0.39 9.59 0.65
C HIS A 119 0.59 8.29 1.44
N LEU A 120 0.57 7.12 0.80
CA LEU A 120 0.76 5.84 1.50
C LEU A 120 2.13 5.77 2.18
N ASN A 121 3.19 6.33 1.56
CA ASN A 121 4.50 6.39 2.19
C ASN A 121 4.44 7.13 3.54
N THR A 122 3.91 8.36 3.56
CA THR A 122 3.79 9.14 4.81
C THR A 122 2.74 8.59 5.76
N THR A 123 1.72 7.88 5.25
CA THR A 123 0.66 7.25 6.03
C THR A 123 1.22 6.15 6.92
N TYR A 124 2.04 5.24 6.39
CA TYR A 124 2.61 4.15 7.18
C TYR A 124 3.60 4.67 8.24
N THR A 125 4.35 5.74 7.95
CA THR A 125 5.19 6.45 8.92
C THR A 125 4.35 7.03 10.07
N ALA A 126 3.27 7.75 9.75
CA ALA A 126 2.36 8.33 10.75
C ALA A 126 1.64 7.24 11.55
N LEU A 127 1.25 6.14 10.90
CA LEU A 127 0.58 5.02 11.55
C LEU A 127 1.52 4.27 12.50
N SER A 128 2.77 4.03 12.08
CA SER A 128 3.83 3.46 12.94
C SER A 128 3.98 4.27 14.23
N THR A 129 4.03 5.60 14.11
CA THR A 129 4.09 6.52 15.26
C THR A 129 2.84 6.45 16.14
N ALA A 130 1.65 6.47 15.54
CA ALA A 130 0.39 6.42 16.26
C ALA A 130 0.24 5.12 17.06
N LEU A 131 0.65 3.98 16.48
CA LEU A 131 0.66 2.67 17.11
C LEU A 131 1.71 2.57 18.23
N ALA A 132 2.92 3.06 18.01
CA ALA A 132 3.96 3.11 19.05
C ALA A 132 3.48 3.86 20.30
N ARG A 133 2.78 4.99 20.11
CA ARG A 133 2.15 5.75 21.19
C ARG A 133 1.04 4.98 21.91
N CYS A 134 0.32 4.08 21.23
CA CYS A 134 -0.62 3.17 21.88
C CYS A 134 0.09 2.20 22.82
N SER A 135 1.20 1.61 22.36
CA SER A 135 1.90 0.54 23.08
C SER A 135 2.68 1.04 24.30
N GLN A 136 3.25 2.25 24.24
CA GLN A 136 4.02 2.83 25.36
C GLN A 136 3.18 3.03 26.63
N LYS A 137 1.90 3.41 26.49
CA LYS A 137 0.99 3.55 27.64
C LYS A 137 0.71 2.21 28.32
N LEU A 138 0.66 1.12 27.55
CA LEU A 138 0.43 -0.23 28.07
C LEU A 138 1.66 -0.77 28.81
N SER A 139 2.87 -0.52 28.29
CA SER A 139 4.11 -0.97 28.94
C SER A 139 4.41 -0.23 30.24
N GLN A 140 4.03 1.03 30.40
CA GLN A 140 4.19 1.71 31.70
C GLN A 140 3.34 1.10 32.82
N ALA A 141 2.20 0.51 32.48
CA ALA A 141 1.33 -0.14 33.47
C ALA A 141 1.85 -1.52 33.89
N GLN A 142 2.67 -2.17 33.06
CA GLN A 142 3.22 -3.49 33.29
C GLN A 142 4.74 -3.37 33.32
N ASN A 143 5.33 -3.35 34.51
CA ASN A 143 6.75 -3.15 34.79
C ASN A 143 7.68 -4.28 34.25
N GLU A 144 7.27 -4.97 33.19
CA GLU A 144 7.98 -6.03 32.50
C GLU A 144 8.63 -5.47 31.23
N GLN A 145 9.87 -5.90 30.98
CA GLN A 145 10.59 -5.62 29.74
C GLN A 145 9.80 -6.17 28.55
N SER A 146 8.91 -5.35 27.99
CA SER A 146 8.03 -5.74 26.90
C SER A 146 8.86 -6.03 25.66
N THR A 147 8.94 -7.30 25.27
CA THR A 147 9.39 -7.68 23.94
C THR A 147 8.52 -6.96 22.92
N PHE A 148 9.14 -6.28 21.96
CA PHE A 148 8.44 -5.58 20.86
C PHE A 148 7.47 -6.55 20.18
N ASN A 149 6.18 -6.39 20.45
CA ASN A 149 5.14 -7.13 19.74
C ASN A 149 4.84 -6.33 18.47
N PRO A 150 5.16 -6.86 17.28
CA PRO A 150 4.81 -6.18 16.05
C PRO A 150 3.29 -6.00 15.96
N GLU A 151 2.86 -4.81 15.57
CA GLU A 151 1.43 -4.53 15.42
C GLU A 151 0.92 -4.95 14.04
N ARG A 152 -0.37 -5.27 13.99
CA ARG A 152 -1.07 -5.59 12.74
C ARG A 152 -1.75 -4.38 12.18
N VAL A 153 -1.58 -4.18 10.88
CA VAL A 153 -2.24 -3.10 10.14
C VAL A 153 -3.11 -3.67 9.04
N TYR A 154 -4.25 -3.01 8.84
CA TYR A 154 -5.24 -3.42 7.86
C TYR A 154 -5.58 -2.24 6.95
N LEU A 155 -5.58 -2.51 5.65
CA LEU A 155 -6.05 -1.61 4.61
C LEU A 155 -7.17 -2.33 3.85
N ALA A 156 -8.29 -1.65 3.64
CA ALA A 156 -9.42 -2.14 2.87
C ALA A 156 -9.50 -1.43 1.51
N ILE A 157 -9.63 -2.21 0.45
CA ILE A 157 -9.88 -1.76 -0.91
C ILE A 157 -11.31 -2.17 -1.27
N LEU A 158 -12.19 -1.18 -1.42
CA LEU A 158 -13.60 -1.40 -1.75
C LEU A 158 -13.85 -1.01 -3.20
N VAL A 159 -14.33 -1.94 -4.02
CA VAL A 159 -14.63 -1.69 -5.44
C VAL A 159 -16.14 -1.66 -5.63
N GLY A 160 -16.69 -0.51 -6.01
CA GLY A 160 -18.12 -0.36 -6.27
C GLY A 160 -18.60 1.11 -6.30
N PRO A 161 -19.93 1.33 -6.40
CA PRO A 161 -20.49 2.68 -6.51
C PRO A 161 -20.31 3.55 -5.27
N SER A 162 -20.25 2.93 -4.08
CA SER A 162 -20.04 3.63 -2.81
C SER A 162 -19.44 2.67 -1.77
N MET A 163 -18.88 3.21 -0.68
CA MET A 163 -18.30 2.41 0.42
C MET A 163 -19.30 1.42 1.04
N GLY A 164 -20.56 1.84 1.22
CA GLY A 164 -21.62 0.99 1.79
C GLY A 164 -22.23 -0.02 0.81
N SER A 165 -22.02 0.16 -0.51
CA SER A 165 -22.56 -0.70 -1.57
C SER A 165 -21.47 -1.38 -2.41
N ALA A 166 -20.25 -1.46 -1.86
CA ALA A 166 -19.11 -2.06 -2.52
C ALA A 166 -19.43 -3.51 -2.93
N ARG A 167 -19.16 -3.83 -4.19
CA ARG A 167 -19.44 -5.15 -4.78
C ARG A 167 -18.32 -6.15 -4.50
N SER A 168 -17.12 -5.66 -4.27
CA SER A 168 -15.95 -6.43 -3.84
C SER A 168 -15.27 -5.69 -2.70
N LYS A 169 -14.85 -6.44 -1.69
CA LYS A 169 -14.15 -5.97 -0.51
C LYS A 169 -12.88 -6.79 -0.37
N VAL A 170 -11.74 -6.13 -0.43
CA VAL A 170 -10.42 -6.78 -0.37
C VAL A 170 -9.65 -6.22 0.82
N ILE A 171 -9.13 -7.10 1.67
CA ILE A 171 -8.31 -6.74 2.83
C ILE A 171 -6.84 -6.99 2.52
N TYR A 172 -6.03 -5.95 2.66
CA TYR A 172 -4.58 -6.03 2.72
C TYR A 172 -4.17 -5.98 4.19
N ALA A 173 -3.57 -7.05 4.68
CA ALA A 173 -3.16 -7.15 6.08
C ALA A 173 -1.64 -7.29 6.18
N VAL A 174 -1.03 -6.50 7.05
CA VAL A 174 0.39 -6.56 7.39
C VAL A 174 0.51 -7.02 8.83
N ASP A 175 1.15 -8.16 9.02
CA ASP A 175 1.58 -8.66 10.33
C ASP A 175 3.08 -8.46 10.43
N GLY A 176 3.54 -7.81 11.50
CA GLY A 176 4.96 -7.46 11.59
C GLY A 176 5.28 -5.98 11.39
N LEU A 177 4.34 -5.03 11.43
CA LEU A 177 4.69 -3.63 11.14
C LEU A 177 5.61 -3.05 12.22
N GLU A 178 6.68 -2.39 11.79
CA GLU A 178 7.59 -1.63 12.65
C GLU A 178 6.83 -0.47 13.32
N THR A 179 6.82 -0.43 14.64
CA THR A 179 6.24 0.65 15.43
C THR A 179 7.35 1.46 16.08
N LYS A 180 7.54 2.70 15.62
CA LYS A 180 8.53 3.63 16.17
C LYS A 180 7.96 5.03 16.24
N ILE A 181 8.37 5.79 17.25
CA ILE A 181 8.00 7.20 17.36
C ILE A 181 9.02 8.00 16.55
N TRP A 182 8.58 8.61 15.46
CA TRP A 182 9.46 9.48 14.69
C TRP A 182 9.77 10.77 15.47
N GLY A 183 11.04 11.18 15.47
CA GLY A 183 11.51 12.41 16.11
C GLY A 183 12.01 12.26 17.55
N THR A 184 11.79 11.10 18.19
CA THR A 184 12.53 10.77 19.42
C THR A 184 13.91 10.26 19.03
N ARG A 185 14.97 10.95 19.48
CA ARG A 185 16.34 10.47 19.29
C ARG A 185 16.51 9.18 20.08
N ASP A 186 16.91 8.10 19.40
CA ASP A 186 17.21 6.80 20.03
C ASP A 186 18.47 6.86 20.92
N ASP A 187 19.20 7.99 20.89
CA ASP A 187 20.52 8.21 21.50
C ASP A 187 20.54 8.24 23.04
N ILE A 188 19.42 8.02 23.73
CA ILE A 188 19.35 8.14 25.21
C ILE A 188 19.50 6.78 25.91
N ASN A 189 19.41 5.66 25.18
CA ASN A 189 19.47 4.32 25.77
C ASN A 189 20.72 3.53 25.36
N ASP A 190 21.87 4.20 25.18
CA ASP A 190 23.16 3.51 25.22
C ASP A 190 23.67 3.55 26.67
N PRO A 191 23.44 2.52 27.51
CA PRO A 191 23.83 2.49 28.92
C PRO A 191 25.35 2.30 29.13
N GLU A 192 26.17 2.64 28.15
CA GLU A 192 27.63 2.58 28.25
C GLU A 192 28.16 4.00 28.54
N ASP A 193 28.69 4.21 29.75
CA ASP A 193 29.46 5.38 30.22
C ASP A 193 28.71 6.60 30.80
N SER A 194 28.02 6.41 31.93
CA SER A 194 27.83 7.52 32.88
C SER A 194 28.11 7.09 34.34
N GLU A 195 29.31 6.58 34.57
CA GLU A 195 30.01 6.77 35.85
C GLU A 195 30.76 8.12 35.75
N ASP A 196 30.14 9.25 36.09
CA ASP A 196 30.88 10.35 36.72
C ASP A 196 29.98 11.48 37.25
N GLU A 197 30.14 11.67 38.57
CA GLU A 197 30.15 12.91 39.35
C GLU A 197 28.87 13.74 39.57
N GLU A 198 28.38 13.59 40.80
CA GLU A 198 27.56 14.52 41.58
C GLU A 198 28.09 15.96 41.55
N LEU A 199 27.26 16.95 41.20
CA LEU A 199 27.27 18.27 41.84
C LEU A 199 25.86 18.92 41.77
N PRO A 200 25.27 19.32 42.91
CA PRO A 200 24.06 20.15 42.94
C PRO A 200 24.45 21.63 43.04
N GLU A 201 23.91 22.47 42.16
CA GLU A 201 23.79 23.91 42.45
C GLU A 201 22.38 24.41 42.15
N ASP A 202 21.77 24.90 43.21
CA ASP A 202 20.51 25.63 43.27
C ASP A 202 20.48 26.80 42.29
N SER A 203 19.40 26.93 41.52
CA SER A 203 19.05 28.21 40.89
C SER A 203 17.54 28.36 40.79
N ASP A 204 16.99 28.95 41.85
CA ASP A 204 15.67 29.59 41.87
C ASP A 204 15.65 30.77 40.89
N SER A 205 14.74 30.76 39.90
CA SER A 205 14.28 31.99 39.28
C SER A 205 12.82 31.88 38.84
N GLU A 206 11.98 32.61 39.57
CA GLU A 206 10.59 32.95 39.28
C GLU A 206 10.46 33.91 38.06
N ASP A 207 9.21 34.25 37.74
CA ASP A 207 8.66 35.26 36.81
C ASP A 207 8.26 34.75 35.42
N GLU A 208 6.95 34.55 35.14
CA GLU A 208 5.84 35.53 34.97
C GLU A 208 5.69 35.99 33.50
N ASN A 209 4.42 36.23 33.11
CA ASN A 209 3.90 36.82 31.87
C ASN A 209 3.80 35.90 30.63
N SER A 210 2.76 35.97 29.78
CA SER A 210 1.66 36.93 29.63
C SER A 210 0.56 36.25 28.79
N GLU A 211 -0.70 36.42 29.18
CA GLU A 211 -1.87 36.10 28.35
C GLU A 211 -2.11 37.24 27.35
N GLU A 212 -2.27 36.92 26.06
CA GLU A 212 -2.88 37.85 25.10
C GLU A 212 -3.84 37.09 24.15
N ASP A 213 -5.12 37.41 24.34
CA ASP A 213 -6.25 37.17 23.44
C ASP A 213 -6.02 37.83 22.07
N ILE A 214 -6.19 37.08 20.99
CA ILE A 214 -6.41 37.65 19.65
C ILE A 214 -7.68 37.03 19.06
N ASP A 215 -8.75 37.80 19.21
CA ASP A 215 -10.02 37.72 18.53
C ASP A 215 -9.86 38.29 17.11
N SER A 216 -10.19 37.51 16.08
CA SER A 216 -10.14 37.97 14.69
C SER A 216 -11.35 37.43 13.93
N GLU A 217 -12.43 38.22 14.00
CA GLU A 217 -13.60 38.09 13.16
C GLU A 217 -13.35 38.65 11.74
N GLU A 218 -14.19 38.15 10.82
CA GLU A 218 -14.61 38.71 9.52
C GLU A 218 -13.59 38.73 8.37
N GLU A 219 -13.93 38.11 7.23
CA GLU A 219 -14.72 38.78 6.21
C GLU A 219 -15.16 37.82 5.09
N ASP A 220 -16.42 37.99 4.73
CA ASP A 220 -17.15 37.53 3.55
C ASP A 220 -16.61 38.22 2.28
N LEU A 221 -17.23 37.96 1.12
CA LEU A 221 -17.01 38.56 -0.22
C LEU A 221 -15.95 37.81 -1.08
N SER A 222 -16.15 37.50 -2.36
CA SER A 222 -17.25 37.77 -3.29
C SER A 222 -17.05 36.95 -4.58
N ASP A 223 -18.19 36.58 -5.15
CA ASP A 223 -18.43 36.20 -6.53
C ASP A 223 -17.83 37.22 -7.53
N ASN A 224 -16.98 36.80 -8.48
CA ASN A 224 -16.82 37.52 -9.74
C ASN A 224 -16.23 36.67 -10.90
N ASN A 225 -17.15 36.07 -11.65
CA ASN A 225 -17.41 36.35 -13.06
C ASN A 225 -16.25 36.49 -14.09
N HIS A 226 -16.41 35.69 -15.15
CA HIS A 226 -16.24 35.98 -16.58
C HIS A 226 -14.87 36.05 -17.29
N SER A 227 -14.85 35.27 -18.37
CA SER A 227 -14.05 35.25 -19.60
C SER A 227 -13.36 36.54 -20.07
N GLU A 228 -12.22 36.35 -20.75
CA GLU A 228 -11.93 36.69 -22.17
C GLU A 228 -10.41 36.48 -22.37
N GLU A 229 -9.94 35.51 -23.15
CA GLU A 229 -9.71 35.51 -24.60
C GLU A 229 -8.85 36.67 -25.17
N LEU A 230 -7.80 36.27 -25.92
CA LEU A 230 -6.95 37.01 -26.88
C LEU A 230 -5.63 37.66 -26.33
N PRO A 231 -4.70 38.10 -27.20
CA PRO A 231 -3.91 37.33 -28.17
C PRO A 231 -2.39 37.66 -28.14
N LEU A 232 -1.63 36.80 -28.82
CA LEU A 232 -0.38 36.98 -29.60
C LEU A 232 0.53 38.24 -29.46
N GLU A 233 1.83 37.90 -29.53
CA GLU A 233 3.03 38.67 -29.95
C GLU A 233 3.51 39.82 -29.06
N ASN A 234 4.67 39.61 -28.44
CA ASN A 234 5.63 40.70 -28.29
C ASN A 234 7.06 40.18 -28.50
N ASP A 235 7.55 40.47 -29.69
CA ASP A 235 8.94 40.35 -30.12
C ASP A 235 9.70 41.54 -29.51
N ASN A 236 10.58 41.27 -28.55
CA ASN A 236 11.54 42.29 -28.12
C ASN A 236 12.89 41.67 -27.76
N SER A 237 13.83 41.93 -28.65
CA SER A 237 15.26 41.73 -28.51
C SER A 237 15.82 42.40 -27.27
N SER A 238 16.72 41.72 -26.57
CA SER A 238 17.95 42.33 -26.03
C SER A 238 18.95 41.23 -25.69
N ASP A 239 20.16 41.42 -26.19
CA ASP A 239 21.38 40.71 -25.86
C ASP A 239 21.48 40.41 -24.36
N ASP A 240 21.47 39.13 -23.99
CA ASP A 240 21.94 38.70 -22.69
C ASP A 240 22.82 37.45 -22.83
N LEU A 241 23.93 37.50 -22.12
CA LEU A 241 25.15 36.75 -22.36
C LEU A 241 24.95 35.23 -22.20
N PRO A 242 25.71 34.38 -22.92
CA PRO A 242 25.68 32.94 -22.72
C PRO A 242 26.19 32.60 -21.32
N ILE A 243 25.26 32.38 -20.38
CA ILE A 243 25.54 31.83 -19.05
C ILE A 243 26.17 30.46 -19.28
N LEU A 244 27.50 30.38 -19.11
CA LEU A 244 28.24 29.13 -19.11
C LEU A 244 27.59 28.20 -18.07
N PRO A 245 27.30 26.94 -18.42
CA PRO A 245 26.67 26.00 -17.50
C PRO A 245 27.58 25.85 -16.29
N GLN A 246 27.15 26.45 -15.16
CA GLN A 246 27.79 26.27 -13.88
C GLN A 246 27.95 24.77 -13.65
N SER A 247 29.20 24.35 -13.52
CA SER A 247 29.61 22.98 -13.28
C SER A 247 28.84 22.41 -12.10
N ARG A 248 27.76 21.68 -12.37
CA ARG A 248 27.00 20.95 -11.37
C ARG A 248 27.98 19.96 -10.74
N SER A 249 28.35 20.23 -9.49
CA SER A 249 29.15 19.32 -8.69
C SER A 249 28.52 17.92 -8.76
N PRO A 250 29.31 16.86 -9.02
CA PRO A 250 28.78 15.51 -9.12
C PRO A 250 28.08 15.16 -7.81
N SER A 251 26.80 14.80 -7.89
CA SER A 251 26.02 14.35 -6.74
C SER A 251 26.79 13.21 -6.03
N PRO A 252 26.83 13.18 -4.69
CA PRO A 252 27.49 12.11 -3.97
C PRO A 252 26.93 10.75 -4.42
N PRO A 253 27.78 9.73 -4.57
CA PRO A 253 27.34 8.42 -5.00
C PRO A 253 26.28 7.87 -4.03
N PRO A 254 25.23 7.20 -4.52
CA PRO A 254 24.23 6.58 -3.65
C PRO A 254 24.92 5.63 -2.68
N SER A 255 24.56 5.71 -1.39
CA SER A 255 25.09 4.79 -0.40
C SER A 255 24.72 3.35 -0.79
N MET A 256 25.64 2.40 -0.58
CA MET A 256 25.40 0.98 -0.87
C MET A 256 24.15 0.44 -0.17
N ALA A 257 23.82 1.00 1.00
CA ALA A 257 22.62 0.67 1.78
C ALA A 257 21.32 0.94 1.00
N HIS A 258 21.20 2.09 0.32
CA HIS A 258 19.99 2.43 -0.45
C HIS A 258 19.78 1.47 -1.64
N LEU A 259 20.87 1.03 -2.28
CA LEU A 259 20.79 0.06 -3.37
C LEU A 259 20.29 -1.30 -2.90
N GLU A 260 20.76 -1.75 -1.73
CA GLU A 260 20.31 -3.00 -1.11
C GLU A 260 18.84 -2.95 -0.71
N GLU A 261 18.41 -1.85 -0.10
CA GLU A 261 17.01 -1.59 0.25
C GLU A 261 16.10 -1.62 -0.99
N GLN A 262 16.47 -0.92 -2.06
CA GLN A 262 15.71 -0.92 -3.32
C GLN A 262 15.62 -2.33 -3.94
N LYS A 263 16.69 -3.12 -3.83
CA LYS A 263 16.71 -4.52 -4.29
C LYS A 263 15.76 -5.38 -3.44
N ALA A 264 15.74 -5.20 -2.12
CA ALA A 264 14.83 -5.89 -1.21
C ALA A 264 13.35 -5.53 -1.53
N LEU A 265 13.04 -4.25 -1.73
CA LEU A 265 11.71 -3.79 -2.12
C LEU A 265 11.26 -4.42 -3.44
N ASN A 266 12.13 -4.44 -4.46
CA ASN A 266 11.81 -5.07 -5.75
C ASN A 266 11.62 -6.60 -5.63
N ALA A 267 12.36 -7.25 -4.73
CA ALA A 267 12.22 -8.69 -4.48
C ALA A 267 10.88 -9.01 -3.79
N ALA A 268 10.49 -8.20 -2.80
CA ALA A 268 9.21 -8.29 -2.11
C ALA A 268 8.04 -8.07 -3.09
N ASP A 269 8.16 -7.07 -3.98
CA ASP A 269 7.15 -6.75 -4.98
C ASP A 269 6.91 -7.93 -5.95
N ARG A 270 8.00 -8.51 -6.47
CA ARG A 270 7.93 -9.72 -7.31
C ARG A 270 7.36 -10.91 -6.56
N LEU A 271 7.64 -11.06 -5.27
CA LEU A 271 7.10 -12.14 -4.45
C LEU A 271 5.58 -11.98 -4.32
N LEU A 272 5.10 -10.78 -4.00
CA LEU A 272 3.67 -10.45 -3.98
C LEU A 272 3.00 -10.82 -5.31
N SER A 273 3.52 -10.32 -6.44
CA SER A 273 2.94 -10.62 -7.76
C SER A 273 2.86 -12.13 -8.04
N ARG A 274 3.92 -12.89 -7.69
CA ARG A 274 3.93 -14.36 -7.87
C ARG A 274 2.92 -15.05 -6.97
N THR A 275 2.81 -14.66 -5.69
CA THR A 275 1.86 -15.23 -4.74
C THR A 275 0.42 -14.99 -5.21
N LEU A 276 0.11 -13.79 -5.71
CA LEU A 276 -1.21 -13.49 -6.26
C LEU A 276 -1.52 -14.31 -7.52
N ALA A 277 -0.55 -14.47 -8.43
CA ALA A 277 -0.73 -15.28 -9.63
C ALA A 277 -0.91 -16.77 -9.31
N ALA A 278 -0.19 -17.30 -8.31
CA ALA A 278 -0.35 -18.68 -7.85
C ALA A 278 -1.74 -18.90 -7.23
N ALA A 279 -2.19 -17.97 -6.38
CA ALA A 279 -3.54 -18.02 -5.80
C ALA A 279 -4.64 -18.02 -6.87
N ASP A 280 -4.47 -17.24 -7.94
CA ASP A 280 -5.40 -17.22 -9.08
C ASP A 280 -5.45 -18.56 -9.81
N ALA A 281 -4.29 -19.19 -10.05
CA ALA A 281 -4.20 -20.52 -10.65
C ALA A 281 -4.86 -21.60 -9.78
N ASP A 282 -4.81 -21.46 -8.45
CA ASP A 282 -5.40 -22.40 -7.49
C ASP A 282 -6.91 -22.17 -7.25
N GLY A 283 -7.53 -21.21 -7.97
CA GLY A 283 -8.95 -20.87 -7.81
C GLY A 283 -9.27 -20.11 -6.52
N GLN A 284 -8.24 -19.67 -5.80
CA GLN A 284 -8.32 -18.74 -4.66
C GLN A 284 -8.03 -17.30 -5.10
N GLY A 285 -8.09 -17.05 -6.41
CA GLY A 285 -7.83 -15.77 -7.02
C GLY A 285 -8.79 -14.67 -6.60
N MET A 286 -8.32 -13.44 -6.79
CA MET A 286 -9.13 -12.23 -6.67
C MET A 286 -9.63 -11.74 -8.03
N ALA A 287 -9.36 -12.47 -9.13
CA ALA A 287 -9.86 -12.10 -10.44
C ALA A 287 -11.40 -12.17 -10.47
N ASN A 288 -12.03 -11.04 -10.77
CA ASN A 288 -13.48 -10.98 -10.95
C ASN A 288 -13.80 -9.85 -11.93
N GLU A 289 -14.45 -10.18 -13.04
CA GLU A 289 -14.81 -9.21 -14.06
C GLU A 289 -15.89 -8.28 -13.53
N MET A 290 -15.53 -7.03 -13.31
CA MET A 290 -16.43 -5.99 -12.83
C MET A 290 -16.39 -4.84 -13.80
N ALA A 291 -17.56 -4.25 -14.09
CA ALA A 291 -17.59 -2.98 -14.80
C ALA A 291 -16.74 -1.94 -14.04
N PRO A 292 -16.07 -1.01 -14.74
CA PRO A 292 -15.32 0.03 -14.09
C PRO A 292 -16.22 0.86 -13.16
N THR A 293 -15.76 1.05 -11.93
CA THR A 293 -16.48 1.75 -10.85
C THR A 293 -15.50 2.57 -10.02
N GLN A 294 -16.00 3.18 -8.94
CA GLN A 294 -15.14 3.85 -7.97
C GLN A 294 -14.41 2.81 -7.10
N VAL A 295 -13.17 3.13 -6.76
CA VAL A 295 -12.36 2.37 -5.81
C VAL A 295 -12.12 3.25 -4.59
N HIS A 296 -12.52 2.76 -3.42
CA HIS A 296 -12.35 3.43 -2.13
C HIS A 296 -11.25 2.74 -1.35
N ILE A 297 -10.35 3.54 -0.78
CA ILE A 297 -9.21 3.06 0.01
C ILE A 297 -9.41 3.50 1.45
N LEU A 298 -9.36 2.54 2.36
CA LEU A 298 -9.50 2.79 3.78
C LEU A 298 -8.39 2.12 4.56
N ILE A 299 -7.95 2.74 5.65
CA ILE A 299 -6.99 2.17 6.59
C ILE A 299 -7.61 2.08 7.97
N ARG A 300 -7.28 1.03 8.71
CA ARG A 300 -7.66 0.88 10.11
C ARG A 300 -6.55 1.45 10.99
N ALA A 301 -6.86 2.51 11.74
CA ALA A 301 -5.89 3.25 12.53
C ALA A 301 -6.51 3.80 13.83
N PRO A 302 -5.70 4.10 14.87
CA PRO A 302 -6.19 4.72 16.10
C PRO A 302 -6.91 6.05 15.83
N ARG A 303 -7.78 6.51 16.75
CA ARG A 303 -8.46 7.82 16.60
C ARG A 303 -7.49 9.01 16.59
N ARG A 304 -6.35 8.88 17.27
CA ARG A 304 -5.26 9.88 17.25
C ARG A 304 -4.37 9.83 16.01
N PHE A 305 -4.67 8.94 15.06
CA PHE A 305 -3.97 8.95 13.78
C PHE A 305 -4.26 10.29 13.10
N ASP A 306 -3.22 11.05 12.79
CA ASP A 306 -3.36 12.37 12.19
C ASP A 306 -2.56 12.42 10.88
N HIS A 307 -3.27 12.56 9.77
CA HIS A 307 -2.67 12.65 8.46
C HIS A 307 -3.63 13.39 7.50
N PRO A 308 -3.17 14.45 6.80
CA PRO A 308 -4.04 15.37 6.06
C PRO A 308 -4.84 14.70 4.92
N ALA A 309 -4.29 13.64 4.32
CA ALA A 309 -4.94 12.91 3.24
C ALA A 309 -6.01 11.89 3.70
N TRP A 310 -6.32 11.77 5.00
CA TRP A 310 -7.24 10.76 5.52
C TRP A 310 -8.34 11.37 6.36
N ILE A 311 -9.56 10.90 6.13
CA ILE A 311 -10.78 11.37 6.80
C ILE A 311 -11.33 10.25 7.68
N PRO A 312 -11.61 10.47 8.98
CA PRO A 312 -12.16 9.45 9.85
C PRO A 312 -13.61 9.10 9.44
N ARG A 313 -13.95 7.81 9.42
CA ARG A 313 -15.26 7.29 8.98
C ARG A 313 -15.93 6.40 10.03
N GLN A 314 -16.46 7.03 11.06
CA GLN A 314 -17.18 6.34 12.14
C GLN A 314 -18.46 5.64 11.63
N ASN A 315 -19.17 6.24 10.68
CA ASN A 315 -20.46 5.76 10.18
C ASN A 315 -20.43 4.40 9.44
N ILE A 316 -19.27 4.00 8.90
CA ILE A 316 -19.11 2.71 8.18
C ILE A 316 -18.33 1.66 8.99
N SER A 317 -17.88 2.04 10.19
CA SER A 317 -16.96 1.20 10.97
C SER A 317 -17.56 -0.15 11.34
N ALA A 318 -18.85 -0.21 11.70
CA ALA A 318 -19.51 -1.48 12.02
C ALA A 318 -19.52 -2.49 10.86
N SER A 319 -19.78 -2.04 9.63
CA SER A 319 -19.83 -2.93 8.46
C SER A 319 -18.44 -3.43 8.05
N LEU A 320 -17.43 -2.56 8.15
CA LEU A 320 -16.05 -2.92 7.84
C LEU A 320 -15.40 -3.75 8.93
N ASN A 321 -15.77 -3.55 10.19
CA ASN A 321 -15.35 -4.43 11.28
C ASN A 321 -15.87 -5.86 11.05
N GLY A 322 -17.14 -6.04 10.71
CA GLY A 322 -17.65 -7.37 10.36
C GLY A 322 -16.97 -7.99 9.13
N THR A 323 -16.56 -7.16 8.16
CA THR A 323 -15.76 -7.60 6.99
C THR A 323 -14.36 -8.06 7.43
N LEU A 324 -13.72 -7.33 8.35
CA LEU A 324 -12.42 -7.73 8.87
C LEU A 324 -12.52 -8.96 9.77
N ASP A 325 -13.55 -9.08 10.58
CA ASP A 325 -13.76 -10.23 11.46
C ASP A 325 -13.96 -11.51 10.63
N GLU A 326 -14.70 -11.45 9.52
CA GLU A 326 -14.81 -12.54 8.54
C GLU A 326 -13.43 -12.91 7.96
N PHE A 327 -12.63 -11.90 7.58
CA PHE A 327 -11.25 -12.12 7.10
C PHE A 327 -10.35 -12.77 8.17
N LEU A 328 -10.44 -12.35 9.43
CA LEU A 328 -9.65 -12.91 10.53
C LEU A 328 -10.11 -14.33 10.88
N GLU A 329 -11.41 -14.60 10.86
CA GLU A 329 -11.99 -15.93 11.08
C GLU A 329 -11.55 -16.91 9.99
N GLU A 330 -11.65 -16.53 8.72
CA GLU A 330 -11.21 -17.35 7.59
C GLU A 330 -9.68 -17.55 7.55
N SER A 331 -8.93 -16.63 8.15
CA SER A 331 -7.47 -16.77 8.35
C SER A 331 -7.10 -17.73 9.49
N GLY A 332 -8.06 -18.19 10.30
CA GLY A 332 -7.80 -18.97 11.50
C GLY A 332 -7.18 -18.16 12.65
N LEU A 333 -7.26 -16.83 12.58
CA LEU A 333 -6.77 -15.90 13.59
C LEU A 333 -7.86 -15.38 14.52
N SER A 334 -9.11 -15.80 14.34
CA SER A 334 -10.16 -15.44 15.29
C SER A 334 -9.90 -16.14 16.63
N ILE A 335 -9.89 -15.36 17.71
CA ILE A 335 -9.84 -15.90 19.07
C ILE A 335 -11.18 -16.64 19.27
N PRO A 336 -11.16 -17.96 19.58
CA PRO A 336 -12.39 -18.68 19.83
C PRO A 336 -13.12 -18.06 21.02
N ASP A 337 -14.13 -17.25 20.75
CA ASP A 337 -15.05 -16.82 21.80
C ASP A 337 -15.88 -18.05 22.21
N GLU A 338 -15.56 -18.64 23.36
CA GLU A 338 -16.23 -19.83 23.88
C GLU A 338 -17.75 -19.62 24.05
N GLN A 339 -18.23 -18.37 24.08
CA GLN A 339 -19.64 -18.07 24.32
C GLN A 339 -20.45 -17.78 23.06
N ALA A 340 -19.80 -17.53 21.92
CA ALA A 340 -20.50 -17.24 20.67
C ALA A 340 -20.96 -18.54 19.99
N LYS A 341 -22.26 -18.88 20.14
CA LYS A 341 -22.91 -19.94 19.37
C LYS A 341 -22.74 -19.66 17.88
N ARG A 342 -21.76 -20.33 17.25
CA ARG A 342 -21.40 -20.20 15.82
C ARG A 342 -22.63 -20.38 14.94
N LYS A 343 -23.20 -19.28 14.45
CA LYS A 343 -24.17 -19.33 13.36
C LYS A 343 -23.43 -19.84 12.14
N LYS A 344 -23.99 -20.82 11.44
CA LYS A 344 -23.37 -21.35 10.21
C LYS A 344 -23.09 -20.19 9.26
N PRO A 345 -21.85 -20.07 8.72
CA PRO A 345 -21.50 -18.97 7.83
C PRO A 345 -22.46 -19.00 6.64
N GLN A 346 -23.23 -17.93 6.48
CA GLN A 346 -24.05 -17.75 5.31
C GLN A 346 -23.09 -17.55 4.13
N ARG A 347 -23.24 -18.35 3.08
CA ARG A 347 -22.39 -18.41 1.89
C ARG A 347 -22.56 -17.13 1.02
N ASN A 348 -22.31 -15.97 1.61
CA ASN A 348 -22.23 -14.69 0.92
C ASN A 348 -20.90 -14.63 0.17
N LYS A 349 -20.82 -13.75 -0.84
CA LYS A 349 -19.58 -13.49 -1.58
C LYS A 349 -18.52 -13.07 -0.55
N GLY A 350 -17.60 -13.98 -0.29
CA GLY A 350 -16.68 -13.88 0.84
C GLY A 350 -15.74 -12.69 0.71
N VAL A 351 -15.25 -12.23 1.85
CA VAL A 351 -14.17 -11.25 1.90
C VAL A 351 -12.93 -11.84 1.25
N GLU A 352 -12.27 -11.04 0.40
CA GLU A 352 -11.00 -11.40 -0.22
C GLU A 352 -9.86 -10.70 0.50
N GLY A 353 -8.63 -11.18 0.33
CA GLY A 353 -7.49 -10.46 0.88
C GLY A 353 -6.16 -11.16 0.73
N VAL A 354 -5.12 -10.53 1.25
CA VAL A 354 -3.75 -11.01 1.25
C VAL A 354 -3.10 -10.69 2.60
N TRP A 355 -2.27 -11.62 3.08
CA TRP A 355 -1.40 -11.40 4.24
C TRP A 355 0.02 -11.08 3.79
N ILE A 356 0.61 -10.06 4.38
CA ILE A 356 2.05 -9.80 4.36
C ILE A 356 2.58 -10.12 5.76
N THR A 357 3.61 -10.96 5.82
CA THR A 357 4.18 -11.45 7.08
C THR A 357 5.69 -11.38 7.05
N CYS A 358 6.31 -11.26 8.22
CA CYS A 358 7.77 -11.40 8.40
C CYS A 358 8.23 -12.85 8.17
N ARG A 359 9.53 -13.08 8.37
CA ARG A 359 10.13 -14.42 8.22
C ARG A 359 9.53 -15.44 9.18
N ASP A 360 8.97 -15.03 10.31
CA ASP A 360 8.37 -15.95 11.29
C ASP A 360 6.96 -16.39 10.89
N GLY A 361 6.42 -15.83 9.81
CA GLY A 361 5.08 -16.11 9.33
C GLY A 361 4.03 -15.33 10.12
N LEU A 362 2.79 -15.85 10.10
CA LEU A 362 1.65 -15.20 10.72
C LEU A 362 1.64 -15.49 12.23
N ALA A 363 1.86 -14.46 13.04
CA ALA A 363 1.81 -14.58 14.48
C ALA A 363 0.40 -15.00 14.93
N LYS A 364 0.29 -15.75 16.03
CA LYS A 364 -1.02 -15.96 16.66
C LYS A 364 -1.43 -14.66 17.37
N PRO A 365 -2.70 -14.24 17.29
CA PRO A 365 -3.14 -13.09 18.05
C PRO A 365 -2.92 -13.37 19.52
N THR A 366 -2.08 -12.57 20.16
CA THR A 366 -1.99 -12.54 21.61
C THR A 366 -3.26 -11.85 22.12
N PRO A 367 -3.99 -12.45 23.08
CA PRO A 367 -5.15 -11.78 23.67
C PRO A 367 -4.68 -10.45 24.25
N LYS A 368 -5.21 -9.34 23.73
CA LYS A 368 -4.88 -8.01 24.26
C LYS A 368 -5.45 -7.96 25.68
N ILE A 369 -4.58 -7.77 26.67
CA ILE A 369 -5.01 -7.51 28.04
C ILE A 369 -5.76 -6.18 27.99
N GLU A 370 -7.03 -6.19 28.37
CA GLU A 370 -7.88 -5.01 28.43
C GLU A 370 -7.31 -4.07 29.51
N GLY A 371 -6.44 -3.15 29.10
CA GLY A 371 -6.01 -2.03 29.92
C GLY A 371 -7.13 -0.98 30.04
N PRO A 372 -6.90 0.10 30.80
CA PRO A 372 -7.84 1.22 30.85
C PRO A 372 -8.17 1.68 29.43
N HIS A 373 -9.47 1.71 29.12
CA HIS A 373 -9.98 1.97 27.78
C HIS A 373 -9.78 3.46 27.43
N ASP A 374 -8.63 3.79 26.86
CA ASP A 374 -8.38 5.09 26.26
C ASP A 374 -9.06 5.13 24.88
N GLU A 375 -10.11 5.96 24.75
CA GLU A 375 -10.87 6.11 23.51
C GLU A 375 -9.99 6.52 22.32
N GLU A 376 -8.88 7.23 22.56
CA GLU A 376 -7.97 7.64 21.49
C GLU A 376 -7.23 6.44 20.85
N ASN A 377 -7.12 5.33 21.59
CA ASN A 377 -6.49 4.10 21.14
C ASN A 377 -7.43 3.23 20.30
N GLU A 378 -8.73 3.55 20.28
CA GLU A 378 -9.72 2.79 19.53
C GLU A 378 -9.38 2.83 18.03
N LEU A 379 -9.27 1.64 17.42
CA LEU A 379 -9.00 1.50 16.00
C LEU A 379 -10.28 1.73 15.20
N ILE A 380 -10.33 2.85 14.46
CA ILE A 380 -11.42 3.20 13.55
C ILE A 380 -10.97 3.11 12.09
N TRP A 381 -11.92 3.20 11.16
CA TRP A 381 -11.63 3.27 9.73
C TRP A 381 -11.45 4.72 9.27
N TRP A 382 -10.38 4.96 8.53
CA TRP A 382 -10.06 6.23 7.88
C TRP A 382 -10.12 6.03 6.37
N SER A 383 -10.81 6.91 5.65
CA SER A 383 -10.87 6.87 4.18
C SER A 383 -9.90 7.87 3.58
N TRP A 384 -9.21 7.47 2.51
CA TRP A 384 -8.38 8.39 1.74
C TRP A 384 -9.25 9.49 1.10
N ASP A 385 -8.84 10.75 1.21
CA ASP A 385 -9.53 11.91 0.62
C ASP A 385 -9.19 12.09 -0.87
N GLY A 386 -9.26 11.00 -1.60
CA GLY A 386 -9.04 10.99 -3.03
C GLY A 386 -9.98 10.04 -3.73
N LYS A 387 -9.85 9.98 -5.04
CA LYS A 387 -10.73 9.16 -5.87
C LYS A 387 -9.94 8.43 -6.93
N ILE A 388 -10.14 7.12 -6.99
CA ILE A 388 -9.74 6.29 -8.13
C ILE A 388 -11.02 5.83 -8.81
N ILE A 389 -11.10 6.07 -10.11
CA ILE A 389 -12.20 5.62 -10.96
C ILE A 389 -11.61 4.70 -12.01
N GLY A 390 -12.11 3.47 -12.07
CA GLY A 390 -11.73 2.57 -13.14
C GLY A 390 -12.19 3.07 -14.51
N PHE A 391 -11.56 2.56 -15.56
CA PHE A 391 -12.00 2.77 -16.94
C PHE A 391 -11.74 1.50 -17.76
N SER A 392 -12.57 1.27 -18.78
CA SER A 392 -12.44 0.15 -19.72
C SER A 392 -12.10 0.59 -21.15
N ASP A 393 -12.40 1.85 -21.49
CA ASP A 393 -12.21 2.38 -22.84
C ASP A 393 -10.71 2.67 -23.07
N TRP A 394 -10.14 2.07 -24.11
CA TRP A 394 -8.73 2.24 -24.48
C TRP A 394 -8.54 2.45 -25.98
#